data_AF-A0A7K5FWU3-F1
#
_entry.id   AF-A0A7K5FWU3-F1
#
_cell.length_a   1.000
_cell.length_b   1.000
_cell.length_c   1.000
_cell.angle_alpha   90.00
_cell.angle_beta   90.00
_cell.angle_gamma   90.00
#
_symmetry.space_group_name_H-M   'P 1'
#
loop_
_entity.id
_entity.type
_entity.pdbx_description
1 polymer ?
#
loop_
_entity_poly.entity_id
_entity_poly.type
_entity_poly.pdbx_seq_one_letter_code
_entity_poly.pdbx_strand_id
1 'polypeptide(L)'
;VLQKGLKENFADTQVSVVDCPDLTQEPFNFPAKGICGKPRIADVGGVPYLIPLVQKEKVYDLNTVAKDIELPGAFILGAGAASSKILGVNAELIPIVQTKSEKKPAVNGSYVAQINPADKGCLLEKYSSKYTDCEFGLLANLYASEGQPGKVIEVKANGRTGELNFVSCLRQILEKQYGEKPVGMGGTFVIQKGKAKIHIMPPEFSTCPLNTDEDVNNWLKFFEMKAPLICQPVIVSRDPGFDLRVEHTHCFSHHGEGGHYHQDTSPDSVQYLGYFLPAELLFRIDRPQETHLVGRD
;
A
#
# COMPACT_ATOMS: atom_id res chain seq x y z
N VAL A 1 11.10 -13.75 -15.14
CA VAL A 1 10.58 -12.42 -15.54
C VAL A 1 11.18 -11.33 -14.66
N LEU A 2 10.77 -11.21 -13.40
CA LEU A 2 11.28 -10.19 -12.46
C LEU A 2 12.82 -10.16 -12.33
N GLN A 3 13.46 -11.33 -12.14
CA GLN A 3 14.93 -11.43 -12.04
C GLN A 3 15.67 -10.77 -13.21
N LYS A 4 15.13 -10.90 -14.43
CA LYS A 4 15.79 -10.36 -15.63
C LYS A 4 15.62 -8.84 -15.68
N GLY A 5 14.41 -8.35 -15.45
CA GLY A 5 14.12 -6.93 -15.55
C GLY A 5 14.70 -6.09 -14.41
N LEU A 6 14.74 -6.62 -13.19
CA LEU A 6 15.31 -5.90 -12.05
C LEU A 6 16.82 -5.60 -12.25
N LYS A 7 17.55 -6.47 -12.95
CA LYS A 7 18.97 -6.24 -13.31
C LYS A 7 19.20 -5.03 -14.21
N GLU A 8 18.16 -4.51 -14.84
CA GLU A 8 18.25 -3.28 -15.65
C GLU A 8 18.24 -2.02 -14.76
N ASN A 9 17.77 -2.12 -13.49
CA ASN A 9 17.60 -0.98 -12.58
C ASN A 9 18.32 -1.14 -11.23
N PHE A 10 18.88 -2.31 -10.92
CA PHE A 10 19.55 -2.59 -9.66
C PHE A 10 20.84 -3.38 -9.88
N ALA A 11 21.89 -3.01 -9.15
CA ALA A 11 23.21 -3.60 -9.26
C ALA A 11 23.25 -5.07 -8.83
N ASP A 12 22.56 -5.39 -7.73
CA ASP A 12 22.48 -6.75 -7.18
C ASP A 12 21.03 -7.16 -6.97
N THR A 13 20.63 -8.28 -7.58
CA THR A 13 19.24 -8.74 -7.59
C THR A 13 19.14 -10.24 -7.48
N GLN A 14 18.20 -10.70 -6.68
CA GLN A 14 17.86 -12.11 -6.53
C GLN A 14 16.35 -12.26 -6.40
N VAL A 15 15.76 -13.05 -7.29
CA VAL A 15 14.34 -13.43 -7.25
C VAL A 15 14.24 -14.94 -7.22
N SER A 16 13.51 -15.46 -6.24
CA SER A 16 13.32 -16.90 -6.08
C SER A 16 11.95 -17.22 -5.50
N VAL A 17 11.48 -18.46 -5.70
CA VAL A 17 10.28 -18.96 -5.04
C VAL A 17 10.70 -19.67 -3.77
N VAL A 18 10.26 -19.17 -2.62
CA VAL A 18 10.65 -19.65 -1.29
C VAL A 18 9.42 -19.98 -0.46
N ASP A 19 9.59 -20.68 0.65
CA ASP A 19 8.55 -20.71 1.69
C ASP A 19 8.44 -19.31 2.31
N CYS A 20 7.21 -18.82 2.44
CA CYS A 20 6.92 -17.55 3.11
C CYS A 20 7.49 -17.60 4.53
N PRO A 21 8.31 -16.61 4.93
CA PRO A 21 8.74 -16.53 6.32
C PRO A 21 7.52 -16.34 7.23
N ASP A 22 7.66 -16.69 8.51
CA ASP A 22 6.59 -16.44 9.47
C ASP A 22 6.43 -14.92 9.68
N LEU A 23 5.41 -14.34 9.04
CA LEU A 23 5.14 -12.91 9.09
C LEU A 23 4.61 -12.42 10.44
N THR A 24 4.38 -13.32 11.41
CA THR A 24 4.12 -12.92 12.80
C THR A 24 5.37 -12.45 13.52
N GLN A 25 6.55 -12.71 12.95
CA GLN A 25 7.84 -12.33 13.52
C GLN A 25 8.33 -10.97 12.99
N GLU A 26 9.36 -10.43 13.65
CA GLU A 26 10.05 -9.21 13.21
C GLU A 26 10.60 -9.40 11.78
N PRO A 27 10.58 -8.35 10.93
CA PRO A 27 10.13 -6.99 11.25
C PRO A 27 8.62 -6.74 11.07
N PHE A 28 7.85 -7.75 10.62
CA PHE A 28 6.49 -7.56 10.15
C PHE A 28 5.46 -7.49 11.29
N ASN A 29 5.53 -8.43 12.23
CA ASN A 29 4.62 -8.55 13.37
C ASN A 29 3.13 -8.56 12.97
N PHE A 30 2.79 -9.22 11.85
CA PHE A 30 1.44 -9.31 11.34
C PHE A 30 0.58 -10.29 12.15
N PRO A 31 -0.76 -10.15 12.13
CA PRO A 31 -1.68 -11.10 12.76
C PRO A 31 -1.83 -12.43 11.98
N ALA A 32 -1.08 -12.62 10.89
CA ALA A 32 -1.11 -13.78 10.03
C ALA A 32 0.31 -14.29 9.75
N LYS A 33 0.47 -15.60 9.54
CA LYS A 33 1.78 -16.24 9.32
C LYS A 33 2.33 -16.06 7.91
N GLY A 34 1.48 -15.75 6.94
CA GLY A 34 1.89 -15.56 5.56
C GLY A 34 0.88 -14.76 4.76
N ILE A 35 1.05 -14.74 3.45
CA ILE A 35 0.21 -14.00 2.48
C ILE A 35 -0.46 -14.93 1.46
N CYS A 36 -0.41 -16.25 1.69
CA CYS A 36 -0.90 -17.25 0.75
C CYS A 36 -2.38 -17.58 0.96
N GLY A 37 -2.97 -18.23 -0.04
CA GLY A 37 -4.35 -18.70 -0.06
C GLY A 37 -5.28 -17.68 -0.70
N LYS A 38 -5.87 -18.05 -1.84
CA LYS A 38 -6.87 -17.28 -2.61
C LYS A 38 -6.55 -15.78 -2.80
N PRO A 39 -5.33 -15.43 -3.25
CA PRO A 39 -4.88 -14.05 -3.34
C PRO A 39 -5.75 -13.23 -4.30
N ARG A 40 -6.17 -12.04 -3.90
CA ARG A 40 -7.00 -11.14 -4.71
C ARG A 40 -6.72 -9.68 -4.38
N ILE A 41 -7.00 -8.79 -5.32
CA ILE A 41 -6.89 -7.34 -5.14
C ILE A 41 -8.28 -6.73 -5.02
N ALA A 42 -8.43 -5.74 -4.12
CA ALA A 42 -9.57 -4.85 -4.08
C ALA A 42 -9.12 -3.41 -4.33
N ASP A 43 -9.72 -2.74 -5.30
CA ASP A 43 -9.57 -1.30 -5.55
C ASP A 43 -10.90 -0.62 -5.19
N VAL A 44 -10.92 0.03 -4.02
CA VAL A 44 -12.12 0.61 -3.40
C VAL A 44 -12.07 2.12 -3.51
N GLY A 45 -13.14 2.75 -4.02
CA GLY A 45 -13.20 4.21 -4.15
C GLY A 45 -12.16 4.74 -5.12
N GLY A 46 -11.51 5.86 -4.80
CA GLY A 46 -10.38 6.36 -5.60
C GLY A 46 -10.00 7.79 -5.27
N VAL A 47 -8.87 8.24 -5.84
CA VAL A 47 -8.41 9.64 -5.74
C VAL A 47 -9.49 10.66 -6.15
N PRO A 48 -10.40 10.39 -7.13
CA PRO A 48 -11.51 11.29 -7.43
C PRO A 48 -12.52 11.54 -6.29
N TYR A 49 -12.48 10.76 -5.20
CA TYR A 49 -13.25 11.05 -3.99
C TYR A 49 -12.49 11.92 -2.98
N LEU A 50 -11.18 12.06 -3.15
CA LEU A 50 -10.33 12.95 -2.35
C LEU A 50 -10.21 14.34 -2.99
N ILE A 51 -10.02 14.41 -4.30
CA ILE A 51 -9.81 15.65 -5.06
C ILE A 51 -10.73 15.67 -6.30
N PRO A 52 -11.01 16.84 -6.92
CA PRO A 52 -10.51 18.18 -6.56
C PRO A 52 -11.03 18.70 -5.23
N LEU A 53 -12.20 18.23 -4.77
CA LEU A 53 -12.73 18.47 -3.43
C LEU A 53 -13.18 17.15 -2.81
N VAL A 54 -12.95 17.01 -1.51
CA VAL A 54 -13.21 15.76 -0.79
C VAL A 54 -14.71 15.44 -0.66
N GLN A 55 -15.05 14.17 -0.87
CA GLN A 55 -16.37 13.57 -0.63
C GLN A 55 -16.34 12.77 0.67
N LYS A 56 -16.47 13.47 1.82
CA LYS A 56 -16.28 12.88 3.16
C LYS A 56 -17.26 11.77 3.54
N GLU A 57 -18.38 11.66 2.82
CA GLU A 57 -19.38 10.61 2.96
C GLU A 57 -18.90 9.25 2.44
N LYS A 58 -17.82 9.21 1.65
CA LYS A 58 -17.20 7.99 1.14
C LYS A 58 -16.42 7.30 2.24
N VAL A 59 -17.12 6.48 3.02
CA VAL A 59 -16.57 5.69 4.14
C VAL A 59 -16.88 4.21 3.92
N TYR A 60 -15.89 3.36 4.20
CA TYR A 60 -15.95 1.92 3.96
C TYR A 60 -15.43 1.16 5.18
N ASP A 61 -15.67 -0.16 5.24
CA ASP A 61 -15.19 -1.03 6.32
C ASP A 61 -14.49 -2.27 5.73
N LEU A 62 -13.29 -2.61 6.21
CA LEU A 62 -12.50 -3.72 5.68
C LEU A 62 -13.15 -5.10 5.88
N ASN A 63 -13.99 -5.28 6.91
CA ASN A 63 -14.76 -6.51 7.07
C ASN A 63 -15.88 -6.63 6.03
N THR A 64 -16.48 -5.50 5.63
CA THR A 64 -17.44 -5.47 4.53
C THR A 64 -16.74 -5.75 3.21
N VAL A 65 -15.61 -5.08 2.94
CA VAL A 65 -14.79 -5.35 1.75
C VAL A 65 -14.41 -6.83 1.65
N ALA A 66 -13.99 -7.47 2.76
CA ALA A 66 -13.66 -8.89 2.77
C ALA A 66 -14.84 -9.78 2.31
N LYS A 67 -16.09 -9.42 2.63
CA LYS A 67 -17.27 -10.13 2.14
C LYS A 67 -17.52 -9.85 0.67
N ASP A 68 -17.42 -8.59 0.25
CA ASP A 68 -17.68 -8.14 -1.12
C ASP A 68 -16.69 -8.76 -2.12
N ILE A 69 -15.44 -8.99 -1.68
CA ILE A 69 -14.44 -9.72 -2.47
C ILE A 69 -14.53 -11.23 -2.30
N GLU A 70 -15.62 -11.76 -1.75
CA GLU A 70 -15.86 -13.20 -1.58
C GLU A 70 -14.79 -13.93 -0.75
N LEU A 71 -14.22 -13.26 0.25
CA LEU A 71 -13.20 -13.82 1.16
C LEU A 71 -13.42 -13.37 2.62
N PRO A 72 -14.54 -13.74 3.27
CA PRO A 72 -14.76 -13.41 4.68
C PRO A 72 -13.67 -14.02 5.55
N GLY A 73 -13.11 -13.24 6.48
CA GLY A 73 -11.93 -13.64 7.23
C GLY A 73 -10.61 -13.51 6.46
N ALA A 74 -10.57 -12.71 5.38
CA ALA A 74 -9.34 -12.35 4.70
C ALA A 74 -8.34 -11.68 5.65
N PHE A 75 -7.06 -11.98 5.44
CA PHE A 75 -5.95 -11.14 5.84
C PHE A 75 -5.68 -10.10 4.75
N ILE A 76 -5.72 -8.82 5.11
CA ILE A 76 -5.65 -7.67 4.21
C ILE A 76 -4.43 -6.81 4.53
N LEU A 77 -3.68 -6.47 3.48
CA LEU A 77 -2.58 -5.51 3.43
C LEU A 77 -2.86 -4.44 2.36
N GLY A 78 -2.16 -3.29 2.38
CA GLY A 78 -2.22 -2.33 1.27
C GLY A 78 -1.98 -0.88 1.64
N ALA A 79 -2.74 0.02 1.01
CA ALA A 79 -2.60 1.46 1.15
C ALA A 79 -3.97 2.14 1.01
N GLY A 80 -4.23 3.19 1.78
CA GLY A 80 -5.48 3.95 1.68
C GLY A 80 -5.53 5.18 2.57
N ALA A 81 -6.63 5.92 2.53
CA ALA A 81 -6.87 7.04 3.44
C ALA A 81 -7.64 6.56 4.68
N ALA A 82 -7.25 7.05 5.86
CA ALA A 82 -7.96 6.71 7.09
C ALA A 82 -9.35 7.38 7.12
N SER A 83 -10.30 6.78 7.86
CA SER A 83 -11.61 7.39 8.06
C SER A 83 -11.48 8.66 8.90
N SER A 84 -11.54 9.84 8.27
CA SER A 84 -11.50 11.12 8.98
C SER A 84 -12.70 11.32 9.91
N LYS A 85 -13.78 10.55 9.71
CA LYS A 85 -14.94 10.48 10.60
C LYS A 85 -14.58 9.85 11.95
N ILE A 86 -13.71 8.83 11.95
CA ILE A 86 -13.23 8.16 13.17
C ILE A 86 -12.07 8.94 13.81
N LEU A 87 -11.11 9.37 12.99
CA LEU A 87 -9.89 10.03 13.48
C LEU A 87 -10.10 11.51 13.83
N GLY A 88 -11.11 12.16 13.27
CA GLY A 88 -11.30 13.62 13.34
C GLY A 88 -10.38 14.43 12.42
N VAL A 89 -9.39 13.78 11.80
CA VAL A 89 -8.40 14.37 10.89
C VAL A 89 -8.15 13.45 9.69
N ASN A 90 -7.61 14.00 8.61
CA ASN A 90 -7.11 13.21 7.50
C ASN A 90 -5.76 12.54 7.86
N ALA A 91 -5.51 11.35 7.32
CA ALA A 91 -4.31 10.57 7.61
C ALA A 91 -4.08 9.47 6.56
N GLU A 92 -2.84 9.04 6.42
CA GLU A 92 -2.52 7.82 5.68
C GLU A 92 -2.86 6.59 6.52
N LEU A 93 -3.54 5.62 5.93
CA LEU A 93 -3.83 4.31 6.53
C LEU A 93 -2.92 3.25 5.93
N ILE A 94 -2.32 2.43 6.79
CA ILE A 94 -1.49 1.28 6.42
C ILE A 94 -2.19 0.02 6.93
N PRO A 95 -3.14 -0.55 6.16
CA PRO A 95 -4.01 -1.62 6.62
C PRO A 95 -3.24 -2.92 6.90
N ILE A 96 -3.41 -3.45 8.11
CA ILE A 96 -2.92 -4.79 8.50
C ILE A 96 -4.06 -5.46 9.27
N VAL A 97 -4.98 -6.10 8.55
CA VAL A 97 -6.23 -6.56 9.17
C VAL A 97 -6.47 -8.02 8.88
N GLN A 98 -6.54 -8.83 9.93
CA GLN A 98 -7.22 -10.12 9.88
C GLN A 98 -8.71 -9.83 10.09
N THR A 99 -9.51 -9.84 9.04
CA THR A 99 -10.92 -9.47 9.11
C THR A 99 -11.74 -10.51 9.87
N LYS A 100 -12.92 -10.08 10.31
CA LYS A 100 -13.87 -10.93 11.03
C LYS A 100 -14.25 -12.14 10.17
N SER A 101 -14.18 -13.32 10.78
CA SER A 101 -14.76 -14.55 10.25
C SER A 101 -15.92 -14.99 11.14
N GLU A 102 -16.62 -16.06 10.76
CA GLU A 102 -17.64 -16.66 11.62
C GLU A 102 -17.08 -17.13 12.97
N LYS A 103 -15.79 -17.52 13.00
CA LYS A 103 -15.15 -18.16 14.16
C LYS A 103 -14.31 -17.22 15.00
N LYS A 104 -13.87 -16.08 14.46
CA LYS A 104 -12.91 -15.17 15.12
C LYS A 104 -13.28 -13.71 14.87
N PRO A 105 -13.16 -12.84 15.89
CA PRO A 105 -13.27 -11.40 15.71
C PRO A 105 -12.15 -10.87 14.81
N ALA A 106 -12.32 -9.67 14.28
CA ALA A 106 -11.27 -9.00 13.53
C ALA A 106 -10.09 -8.64 14.45
N VAL A 107 -8.88 -8.67 13.88
CA VAL A 107 -7.65 -8.16 14.52
C VAL A 107 -7.09 -7.08 13.62
N ASN A 108 -7.20 -5.83 14.08
CA ASN A 108 -6.73 -4.66 13.36
C ASN A 108 -5.33 -4.25 13.88
N GLY A 109 -4.30 -4.67 13.17
CA GLY A 109 -2.90 -4.31 13.40
C GLY A 109 -2.42 -3.11 12.60
N SER A 110 -3.34 -2.39 11.94
CA SER A 110 -3.01 -1.29 11.02
C SER A 110 -2.26 -0.15 11.72
N TYR A 111 -1.56 0.64 10.92
CA TYR A 111 -0.96 1.90 11.37
C TYR A 111 -1.64 3.08 10.69
N VAL A 112 -1.58 4.25 11.34
CA VAL A 112 -1.95 5.53 10.75
C VAL A 112 -0.79 6.50 10.86
N ALA A 113 -0.50 7.20 9.76
CA ALA A 113 0.50 8.26 9.73
C ALA A 113 -0.19 9.62 9.58
N GLN A 114 0.13 10.53 10.48
CA GLN A 114 -0.40 11.90 10.55
C GLN A 114 0.75 12.91 10.63
N ILE A 115 0.47 14.17 10.31
CA ILE A 115 1.38 15.27 10.61
C ILE A 115 1.21 15.64 12.08
N ASN A 116 2.27 15.52 12.86
CA ASN A 116 2.26 15.91 14.27
C ASN A 116 2.00 17.42 14.39
N PRO A 117 0.97 17.87 15.12
CA PRO A 117 0.68 19.29 15.25
C PRO A 117 1.79 20.07 15.98
N ALA A 118 2.57 19.41 16.84
CA ALA A 118 3.59 20.03 17.68
C ALA A 118 4.88 20.39 16.91
N ASP A 119 5.41 19.45 16.13
CA ASP A 119 6.71 19.60 15.44
C ASP A 119 6.62 19.50 13.91
N LYS A 120 5.41 19.27 13.37
CA LYS A 120 5.14 19.07 11.93
C LYS A 120 5.87 17.85 11.33
N GLY A 121 6.38 16.96 12.17
CA GLY A 121 6.95 15.67 11.79
C GLY A 121 5.90 14.58 11.53
N CYS A 122 6.36 13.35 11.32
CA CYS A 122 5.49 12.17 11.23
C CYS A 122 5.06 11.73 12.64
N LEU A 123 3.75 11.55 12.83
CA LEU A 123 3.16 10.85 13.96
C LEU A 123 2.59 9.53 13.45
N LEU A 124 3.31 8.44 13.68
CA LEU A 124 2.88 7.09 13.33
C LEU A 124 2.34 6.37 14.58
N GLU A 125 1.09 5.90 14.50
CA GLU A 125 0.43 5.23 15.62
C GLU A 125 -0.22 3.92 15.18
N LYS A 126 -0.26 2.93 16.07
CA LYS A 126 -1.07 1.72 15.87
C LYS A 126 -2.55 2.10 15.96
N TYR A 127 -3.33 1.78 14.94
CA TYR A 127 -4.75 2.08 14.89
C TYR A 127 -5.51 1.53 16.12
N SER A 128 -5.21 0.29 16.50
CA SER A 128 -5.82 -0.40 17.64
C SER A 128 -5.48 0.16 19.02
N SER A 129 -4.54 1.12 19.11
CA SER A 129 -4.28 1.84 20.36
C SER A 129 -5.39 2.84 20.73
N LYS A 130 -6.20 3.27 19.74
CA LYS A 130 -7.24 4.28 19.91
C LYS A 130 -8.61 3.81 19.44
N TYR A 131 -8.67 2.94 18.43
CA TYR A 131 -9.90 2.58 17.75
C TYR A 131 -10.06 1.05 17.66
N THR A 132 -11.29 0.58 17.49
CA THR A 132 -11.59 -0.87 17.47
C THR A 132 -12.32 -1.33 16.21
N ASP A 133 -12.75 -0.39 15.37
CA ASP A 133 -13.39 -0.67 14.09
C ASP A 133 -12.35 -0.98 12.99
N CYS A 134 -12.83 -1.09 11.76
CA CYS A 134 -12.02 -1.34 10.57
C CYS A 134 -12.38 -0.36 9.44
N GLU A 135 -12.83 0.86 9.79
CA GLU A 135 -13.24 1.86 8.81
C GLU A 135 -12.03 2.53 8.14
N PHE A 136 -12.21 2.85 6.86
CA PHE A 136 -11.33 3.72 6.09
C PHE A 136 -12.16 4.68 5.24
N GLY A 137 -11.54 5.74 4.72
CA GLY A 137 -12.22 6.77 3.95
C GLY A 137 -11.68 6.84 2.53
N LEU A 138 -12.52 7.34 1.62
CA LEU A 138 -12.20 7.82 0.26
C LEU A 138 -11.70 6.75 -0.73
N LEU A 139 -10.60 6.08 -0.40
CA LEU A 139 -9.92 5.13 -1.26
C LEU A 139 -9.11 4.09 -0.48
N ALA A 140 -9.00 2.89 -1.04
CA ALA A 140 -7.99 1.92 -0.64
C ALA A 140 -7.63 0.97 -1.79
N ASN A 141 -6.35 0.65 -1.90
CA ASN A 141 -5.81 -0.39 -2.76
C ASN A 141 -5.29 -1.51 -1.86
N LEU A 142 -5.93 -2.68 -1.97
CA LEU A 142 -5.81 -3.75 -0.99
C LEU A 142 -5.37 -5.05 -1.65
N TYR A 143 -4.46 -5.76 -1.00
CA TYR A 143 -4.15 -7.16 -1.27
C TYR A 143 -4.77 -8.01 -0.17
N ALA A 144 -5.57 -9.00 -0.55
CA ALA A 144 -6.27 -9.89 0.36
C ALA A 144 -5.89 -11.36 0.11
N SER A 145 -5.78 -12.14 1.18
CA SER A 145 -5.49 -13.58 1.14
C SER A 145 -6.09 -14.30 2.37
N GLU A 146 -5.95 -15.62 2.44
CA GLU A 146 -6.28 -16.41 3.64
C GLU A 146 -5.20 -16.31 4.74
N GLY A 147 -4.12 -15.56 4.51
CA GLY A 147 -3.05 -15.32 5.50
C GLY A 147 -2.20 -16.54 5.84
N GLN A 148 -2.17 -17.54 4.95
CA GLN A 148 -1.54 -18.84 5.21
C GLN A 148 -0.05 -18.84 4.87
N PRO A 149 0.76 -19.71 5.49
CA PRO A 149 2.06 -20.10 4.96
C PRO A 149 1.94 -20.70 3.56
N GLY A 150 3.02 -20.70 2.80
CA GLY A 150 3.07 -21.30 1.47
C GLY A 150 4.22 -20.74 0.64
N LYS A 151 4.26 -21.06 -0.65
CA LYS A 151 5.29 -20.54 -1.55
C LYS A 151 4.98 -19.10 -1.95
N VAL A 152 5.98 -18.23 -1.88
CA VAL A 152 5.93 -16.82 -2.30
C VAL A 152 7.13 -16.47 -3.18
N ILE A 153 7.03 -15.37 -3.90
CA ILE A 153 8.15 -14.80 -4.65
C ILE A 153 8.96 -13.90 -3.71
N GLU A 154 10.15 -14.34 -3.31
CA GLU A 154 11.13 -13.47 -2.64
C GLU A 154 11.86 -12.64 -3.70
N VAL A 155 11.97 -11.34 -3.44
CA VAL A 155 12.70 -10.39 -4.28
C VAL A 155 13.70 -9.63 -3.40
N LYS A 156 14.97 -9.71 -3.75
CA LYS A 156 16.05 -8.86 -3.24
C LYS A 156 16.52 -7.94 -4.35
N ALA A 157 16.62 -6.66 -4.06
CA ALA A 157 17.13 -5.66 -5.00
C ALA A 157 17.94 -4.61 -4.24
N ASN A 158 19.22 -4.48 -4.57
CA ASN A 158 20.19 -3.68 -3.85
C ASN A 158 20.93 -2.74 -4.81
N GLY A 159 21.15 -1.50 -4.38
CA GLY A 159 21.87 -0.48 -5.15
C GLY A 159 21.13 -0.14 -6.46
N ARG A 160 20.21 0.81 -6.41
CA ARG A 160 19.45 1.24 -7.59
C ARG A 160 20.37 1.97 -8.56
N THR A 161 20.46 1.48 -9.79
CA THR A 161 21.29 2.01 -10.89
C THR A 161 20.46 2.65 -12.00
N GLY A 162 19.14 2.47 -11.98
CA GLY A 162 18.21 3.05 -12.95
C GLY A 162 17.27 4.09 -12.35
N GLU A 163 16.45 4.70 -13.20
CA GLU A 163 15.53 5.77 -12.81
C GLU A 163 14.29 5.27 -12.05
N LEU A 164 13.89 4.00 -12.25
CA LEU A 164 12.64 3.49 -11.69
C LEU A 164 12.77 3.16 -10.20
N ASN A 165 11.81 3.62 -9.40
CA ASN A 165 11.65 3.13 -8.03
C ASN A 165 11.36 1.61 -8.02
N PHE A 166 11.48 0.98 -6.86
CA PHE A 166 11.34 -0.47 -6.73
C PHE A 166 9.99 -1.01 -7.22
N VAL A 167 8.90 -0.34 -6.87
CA VAL A 167 7.52 -0.76 -7.19
C VAL A 167 7.22 -0.55 -8.68
N SER A 168 7.60 0.60 -9.24
CA SER A 168 7.46 0.89 -10.66
C SER A 168 8.29 -0.06 -11.52
N CYS A 169 9.48 -0.45 -11.05
CA CYS A 169 10.30 -1.45 -11.72
C CYS A 169 9.55 -2.80 -11.79
N LEU A 170 9.01 -3.29 -10.66
CA LEU A 170 8.21 -4.53 -10.66
C LEU A 170 7.01 -4.44 -11.61
N ARG A 171 6.24 -3.34 -11.56
CA ARG A 171 5.07 -3.14 -12.42
C ARG A 171 5.44 -3.16 -13.90
N GLN A 172 6.40 -2.33 -14.31
CA GLN A 172 6.77 -2.16 -15.72
C GLN A 172 7.37 -3.44 -16.31
N ILE A 173 8.10 -4.23 -15.50
CA ILE A 173 8.59 -5.55 -15.93
C ILE A 173 7.42 -6.48 -16.25
N LEU A 174 6.40 -6.53 -15.38
CA LEU A 174 5.22 -7.35 -15.61
C LEU A 174 4.44 -6.88 -16.84
N GLU A 175 4.25 -5.56 -16.99
CA GLU A 175 3.56 -4.98 -18.14
C GLU A 175 4.27 -5.32 -19.46
N LYS A 176 5.57 -5.07 -19.54
CA LYS A 176 6.38 -5.34 -20.74
C LYS A 176 6.36 -6.82 -21.13
N GLN A 177 6.29 -7.72 -20.15
CA GLN A 177 6.31 -9.16 -20.40
C GLN A 177 4.95 -9.73 -20.80
N TYR A 178 3.86 -9.26 -20.17
CA TYR A 178 2.53 -9.87 -20.31
C TYR A 178 1.56 -9.05 -21.16
N GLY A 179 1.88 -7.79 -21.48
CA GLY A 179 1.14 -6.94 -22.41
C GLY A 179 -0.33 -6.81 -22.02
N GLU A 180 -1.22 -7.20 -22.92
CA GLU A 180 -2.68 -7.14 -22.75
C GLU A 180 -3.25 -8.12 -21.70
N LYS A 181 -2.40 -8.95 -21.07
CA LYS A 181 -2.79 -9.83 -19.95
C LYS A 181 -2.38 -9.17 -18.63
N PRO A 182 -3.28 -8.41 -17.96
CA PRO A 182 -2.92 -7.68 -16.76
C PRO A 182 -2.53 -8.66 -15.63
N VAL A 183 -1.50 -8.29 -14.88
CA VAL A 183 -1.03 -9.03 -13.71
C VAL A 183 -1.15 -8.13 -12.49
N GLY A 184 -2.03 -8.52 -11.56
CA GLY A 184 -2.09 -7.96 -10.23
C GLY A 184 -1.08 -8.64 -9.31
N MET A 185 -0.40 -7.89 -8.44
CA MET A 185 0.54 -8.40 -7.46
C MET A 185 0.46 -7.58 -6.17
N GLY A 186 0.61 -8.25 -5.03
CA GLY A 186 0.72 -7.59 -3.73
C GLY A 186 1.56 -8.41 -2.77
N GLY A 187 1.62 -7.95 -1.52
CA GLY A 187 2.41 -8.58 -0.46
C GLY A 187 3.04 -7.52 0.43
N THR A 188 4.30 -7.73 0.82
CA THR A 188 5.04 -6.77 1.64
C THR A 188 6.51 -6.76 1.28
N PHE A 189 7.18 -5.63 1.49
CA PHE A 189 8.64 -5.56 1.43
C PHE A 189 9.20 -4.67 2.53
N VAL A 190 10.48 -4.85 2.80
CA VAL A 190 11.23 -4.04 3.75
C VAL A 190 12.30 -3.28 2.99
N ILE A 191 12.33 -1.97 3.17
CA ILE A 191 13.51 -1.16 2.87
C ILE A 191 14.49 -1.40 4.02
N GLN A 192 15.45 -2.30 3.85
CA GLN A 192 16.37 -2.74 4.90
C GLN A 192 17.45 -1.69 5.18
N LYS A 193 17.88 -0.94 4.14
CA LYS A 193 18.83 0.16 4.23
C LYS A 193 18.44 1.28 3.27
N GLY A 194 18.92 2.48 3.58
CA GLY A 194 18.69 3.67 2.77
C GLY A 194 17.60 4.57 3.34
N LYS A 195 17.09 5.44 2.49
CA LYS A 195 16.03 6.41 2.78
C LYS A 195 15.01 6.46 1.66
N ALA A 196 13.80 6.93 1.96
CA ALA A 196 12.72 7.10 1.01
C ALA A 196 12.04 8.45 1.13
N LYS A 197 11.63 8.99 -0.01
CA LYS A 197 10.68 10.10 -0.09
C LYS A 197 9.29 9.54 0.22
N ILE A 198 8.68 10.04 1.28
CA ILE A 198 7.35 9.65 1.74
C ILE A 198 6.50 10.90 1.92
N HIS A 199 5.20 10.83 1.63
CA HIS A 199 4.27 11.90 2.00
C HIS A 199 3.25 11.48 3.06
N ILE A 200 2.69 12.49 3.72
CA ILE A 200 1.51 12.39 4.57
C ILE A 200 0.59 13.55 4.20
N MET A 201 -0.69 13.27 3.98
CA MET A 201 -1.70 14.30 3.78
C MET A 201 -1.82 15.22 5.01
N PRO A 202 -2.04 16.55 4.81
CA PRO A 202 -2.39 17.47 5.89
C PRO A 202 -3.64 17.04 6.68
N PRO A 203 -3.73 17.39 7.98
CA PRO A 203 -4.85 16.98 8.83
C PRO A 203 -6.20 17.54 8.36
N GLU A 204 -6.21 18.72 7.75
CA GLU A 204 -7.38 19.28 7.07
C GLU A 204 -7.34 19.03 5.56
N PHE A 205 -8.47 18.62 4.99
CA PHE A 205 -8.67 18.60 3.55
C PHE A 205 -8.64 20.01 2.97
N SER A 206 -8.18 20.15 1.73
CA SER A 206 -8.19 21.44 1.02
C SER A 206 -9.61 22.03 0.95
N THR A 207 -9.73 23.31 1.25
CA THR A 207 -10.98 24.08 1.07
C THR A 207 -11.14 24.61 -0.35
N CYS A 208 -10.06 24.62 -1.14
CA CYS A 208 -10.08 24.99 -2.55
C CYS A 208 -9.83 23.75 -3.45
N PRO A 209 -10.39 23.73 -4.66
CA PRO A 209 -10.16 22.66 -5.62
C PRO A 209 -8.67 22.43 -5.93
N LEU A 210 -8.18 21.20 -5.78
CA LEU A 210 -6.86 20.77 -6.24
C LEU A 210 -7.00 20.19 -7.66
N ASN A 211 -6.69 20.99 -8.69
CA ASN A 211 -7.02 20.64 -10.07
C ASN A 211 -5.84 20.05 -10.86
N THR A 212 -4.62 20.16 -10.32
CA THR A 212 -3.38 19.74 -10.99
C THR A 212 -2.50 18.94 -10.04
N ASP A 213 -1.57 18.15 -10.59
CA ASP A 213 -0.60 17.41 -9.77
C ASP A 213 0.29 18.38 -8.97
N GLU A 214 0.53 19.58 -9.49
CA GLU A 214 1.22 20.64 -8.76
C GLU A 214 0.41 21.13 -7.56
N ASP A 215 -0.90 21.35 -7.70
CA ASP A 215 -1.78 21.71 -6.56
C ASP A 215 -1.74 20.62 -5.47
N VAL A 216 -1.85 19.36 -5.88
CA VAL A 216 -1.80 18.20 -4.97
C VAL A 216 -0.44 18.14 -4.26
N ASN A 217 0.66 18.22 -5.02
CA ASN A 217 2.01 18.18 -4.45
C ASN A 217 2.31 19.36 -3.52
N ASN A 218 1.74 20.55 -3.79
CA ASN A 218 1.87 21.70 -2.90
C ASN A 218 1.05 21.55 -1.60
N TRP A 219 -0.07 20.82 -1.66
CA TRP A 219 -0.88 20.50 -0.48
C TRP A 219 -0.25 19.38 0.37
N LEU A 220 0.27 18.32 -0.26
CA LEU A 220 0.89 17.20 0.43
C LEU A 220 2.15 17.60 1.22
N LYS A 221 2.39 16.93 2.36
CA LYS A 221 3.64 17.11 3.11
C LYS A 221 4.61 15.98 2.84
N PHE A 222 5.73 16.31 2.21
CA PHE A 222 6.80 15.37 1.91
C PHE A 222 7.87 15.31 3.01
N PHE A 223 8.41 14.12 3.21
CA PHE A 223 9.44 13.76 4.18
C PHE A 223 10.50 12.89 3.50
N GLU A 224 11.72 12.95 4.03
CA GLU A 224 12.73 11.93 3.80
C GLU A 224 12.82 11.03 5.04
N MET A 225 12.43 9.77 4.91
CA MET A 225 12.34 8.78 5.99
C MET A 225 13.41 7.70 5.83
N LYS A 226 13.89 7.12 6.92
CA LYS A 226 15.00 6.16 6.95
C LYS A 226 14.51 4.72 7.13
N ALA A 227 15.28 3.80 6.56
CA ALA A 227 15.17 2.38 6.86
C ALA A 227 15.42 2.07 8.37
N PRO A 228 14.84 0.98 8.91
CA PRO A 228 13.97 0.03 8.22
C PRO A 228 12.53 0.57 8.06
N LEU A 229 11.96 0.40 6.86
CA LEU A 229 10.54 0.70 6.56
C LEU A 229 9.88 -0.58 6.06
N ILE A 230 8.73 -0.95 6.64
CA ILE A 230 7.90 -2.08 6.21
C ILE A 230 6.79 -1.53 5.33
N CYS A 231 6.74 -1.97 4.08
CA CYS A 231 5.91 -1.41 3.03
C CYS A 231 4.92 -2.45 2.48
N GLN A 232 3.77 -1.96 2.02
CA GLN A 232 2.64 -2.77 1.56
C GLN A 232 2.20 -2.29 0.17
N PRO A 233 2.84 -2.80 -0.90
CA PRO A 233 2.47 -2.41 -2.25
C PRO A 233 1.27 -3.20 -2.74
N VAL A 234 0.45 -2.52 -3.53
CA VAL A 234 -0.51 -3.13 -4.45
C VAL A 234 -0.19 -2.63 -5.84
N ILE A 235 0.01 -3.57 -6.77
CA ILE A 235 0.48 -3.31 -8.12
C ILE A 235 -0.47 -3.99 -9.10
N VAL A 236 -0.84 -3.29 -10.17
CA VAL A 236 -1.47 -3.88 -11.34
C VAL A 236 -0.65 -3.46 -12.55
N SER A 237 -0.16 -4.43 -13.33
CA SER A 237 0.76 -4.15 -14.45
C SER A 237 0.21 -3.11 -15.43
N ARG A 238 -1.10 -3.21 -15.71
CA ARG A 238 -1.86 -2.31 -16.58
C ARG A 238 -3.32 -2.30 -16.14
N ASP A 239 -3.98 -1.15 -16.23
CA ASP A 239 -5.41 -1.04 -16.03
C ASP A 239 -6.19 -1.62 -17.24
N PRO A 240 -7.04 -2.66 -17.06
CA PRO A 240 -7.87 -3.21 -18.12
C PRO A 240 -9.19 -2.43 -18.36
N GLY A 241 -9.33 -1.21 -17.82
CA GLY A 241 -10.49 -0.33 -18.04
C GLY A 241 -11.36 -0.11 -16.80
N PHE A 242 -10.81 -0.30 -15.60
CA PHE A 242 -11.52 -0.15 -14.32
C PHE A 242 -11.19 1.12 -13.56
N ASP A 243 -10.39 2.02 -14.14
CA ASP A 243 -9.94 3.23 -13.47
C ASP A 243 -9.14 2.90 -12.21
N LEU A 244 -8.10 2.09 -12.39
CA LEU A 244 -7.29 1.55 -11.31
C LEU A 244 -6.17 2.50 -10.90
N ARG A 245 -5.80 2.44 -9.62
CA ARG A 245 -4.49 2.91 -9.17
C ARG A 245 -3.48 1.78 -9.39
N VAL A 246 -2.65 1.91 -10.41
CA VAL A 246 -1.74 0.83 -10.86
C VAL A 246 -0.56 0.57 -9.93
N GLU A 247 -0.20 1.56 -9.11
CA GLU A 247 0.81 1.47 -8.05
C GLU A 247 0.33 2.24 -6.83
N HIS A 248 0.30 1.60 -5.67
CA HIS A 248 0.05 2.29 -4.42
C HIS A 248 0.76 1.55 -3.28
N THR A 249 1.61 2.26 -2.55
CA THR A 249 2.42 1.68 -1.48
C THR A 249 2.44 2.60 -0.27
N HIS A 250 1.95 2.10 0.86
CA HIS A 250 2.17 2.74 2.14
C HIS A 250 3.19 1.96 2.97
N CYS A 251 3.90 2.66 3.84
CA CYS A 251 4.92 2.10 4.72
C CYS A 251 4.69 2.50 6.18
N PHE A 252 5.18 1.67 7.09
CA PHE A 252 5.25 1.92 8.53
C PHE A 252 6.61 1.47 9.07
N SER A 253 6.92 1.80 10.32
CA SER A 253 8.14 1.36 11.00
C SER A 253 7.97 1.25 12.50
N HIS A 254 8.96 0.64 13.16
CA HIS A 254 9.04 0.58 14.62
C HIS A 254 9.75 1.79 15.23
N HIS A 255 10.15 2.77 14.41
CA HIS A 255 10.85 4.00 14.85
C HIS A 255 10.04 5.28 14.60
N GLY A 256 8.75 5.15 14.29
CA GLY A 256 7.80 6.26 14.25
C GLY A 256 7.63 6.93 12.88
N GLU A 257 8.22 6.38 11.82
CA GLU A 257 8.12 6.90 10.45
C GLU A 257 7.21 6.01 9.57
N GLY A 258 6.37 6.64 8.75
CA GLY A 258 5.49 5.97 7.79
C GLY A 258 4.63 6.95 6.99
N GLY A 259 3.86 6.42 6.04
CA GLY A 259 3.05 7.20 5.10
C GLY A 259 3.13 6.61 3.69
N HIS A 260 2.87 7.45 2.68
CA HIS A 260 2.84 7.05 1.27
C HIS A 260 4.23 7.10 0.62
N TYR A 261 4.70 5.97 0.07
CA TYR A 261 6.01 5.84 -0.58
C TYR A 261 6.03 6.39 -2.01
N HIS A 262 7.05 7.20 -2.33
CA HIS A 262 7.32 7.69 -3.69
C HIS A 262 8.50 6.93 -4.33
N GLN A 263 9.67 7.00 -3.69
CA GLN A 263 10.91 6.39 -4.18
C GLN A 263 11.98 6.40 -3.09
N ASP A 264 13.06 5.63 -3.25
CA ASP A 264 14.25 5.85 -2.45
C ASP A 264 14.98 7.15 -2.82
N THR A 265 15.66 7.74 -1.84
CA THR A 265 16.51 8.93 -2.00
C THR A 265 17.99 8.65 -1.78
N SER A 266 18.35 7.37 -1.59
CA SER A 266 19.73 6.90 -1.41
C SER A 266 20.05 5.72 -2.34
N PRO A 267 19.96 5.90 -3.66
CA PRO A 267 19.95 4.81 -4.66
C PRO A 267 21.13 3.83 -4.50
N ASP A 268 22.35 4.35 -4.33
CA ASP A 268 23.57 3.52 -4.27
C ASP A 268 23.60 2.54 -3.08
N SER A 269 22.88 2.85 -2.01
CA SER A 269 22.93 2.11 -0.73
C SER A 269 21.61 1.44 -0.34
N VAL A 270 20.55 1.67 -1.12
CA VAL A 270 19.22 1.12 -0.81
C VAL A 270 19.24 -0.40 -0.91
N GLN A 271 18.56 -1.07 0.02
CA GLN A 271 18.39 -2.52 0.03
C GLN A 271 16.92 -2.85 0.24
N TYR A 272 16.35 -3.60 -0.71
CA TYR A 272 14.96 -4.05 -0.68
C TYR A 272 14.90 -5.56 -0.49
N LEU A 273 14.02 -6.02 0.40
CA LEU A 273 13.63 -7.43 0.55
C LEU A 273 12.11 -7.54 0.56
N GLY A 274 11.51 -8.19 -0.44
CA GLY A 274 10.07 -8.34 -0.57
C GLY A 274 9.58 -9.76 -0.74
N TYR A 275 8.34 -10.00 -0.32
CA TYR A 275 7.60 -11.24 -0.45
C TYR A 275 6.27 -10.95 -1.14
N PHE A 276 6.08 -11.54 -2.33
CA PHE A 276 4.97 -11.21 -3.22
C PHE A 276 4.24 -12.42 -3.74
N LEU A 277 2.97 -12.21 -4.08
CA LEU A 277 2.14 -13.14 -4.83
C LEU A 277 1.33 -12.43 -5.91
N PRO A 278 1.16 -13.06 -7.09
CA PRO A 278 0.16 -12.60 -8.04
C PRO A 278 -1.25 -12.81 -7.47
N ALA A 279 -2.14 -11.88 -7.77
CA ALA A 279 -3.56 -12.01 -7.46
C ALA A 279 -4.28 -12.87 -8.52
N GLU A 280 -5.20 -13.73 -8.08
CA GLU A 280 -6.07 -14.52 -8.95
C GLU A 280 -7.25 -13.69 -9.47
N LEU A 281 -7.74 -12.75 -8.65
CA LEU A 281 -8.92 -11.93 -8.93
C LEU A 281 -8.66 -10.46 -8.59
N LEU A 282 -9.36 -9.58 -9.29
CA LEU A 282 -9.45 -8.15 -8.99
C LEU A 282 -10.91 -7.75 -8.82
N PHE A 283 -11.20 -7.03 -7.73
CA PHE A 283 -12.50 -6.49 -7.43
C PHE A 283 -12.42 -4.96 -7.44
N ARG A 284 -13.28 -4.34 -8.25
CA ARG A 284 -13.44 -2.88 -8.26
C ARG A 284 -14.71 -2.51 -7.49
N ILE A 285 -14.56 -1.82 -6.38
CA ILE A 285 -15.66 -1.48 -5.47
C ILE A 285 -15.86 0.04 -5.45
N ASP A 286 -17.11 0.48 -5.62
CA ASP A 286 -17.50 1.90 -5.65
C ASP A 286 -16.59 2.77 -6.53
N ARG A 287 -16.45 2.37 -7.81
CA ARG A 287 -15.68 3.14 -8.80
C ARG A 287 -16.28 4.54 -8.95
N PRO A 288 -15.48 5.62 -8.88
CA PRO A 288 -15.95 6.96 -9.19
C PRO A 288 -16.64 7.05 -10.55
N GLN A 289 -17.80 7.70 -10.60
CA GLN A 289 -18.51 7.94 -11.86
C GLN A 289 -17.84 9.06 -12.67
N GLU A 290 -17.33 10.08 -11.97
CA GLU A 290 -16.49 11.13 -12.51
C GLU A 290 -15.04 10.85 -12.08
N THR A 291 -14.10 10.93 -13.03
CA THR A 291 -12.70 10.58 -12.78
C THR A 291 -11.74 11.50 -13.51
N HIS A 292 -10.49 11.51 -13.07
CA HIS A 292 -9.36 12.25 -13.64
C HIS A 292 -8.04 11.53 -13.32
N LEU A 293 -6.95 11.93 -13.97
CA LEU A 293 -5.62 11.35 -13.75
C LEU A 293 -4.78 12.07 -12.68
N VAL A 294 -5.24 13.22 -12.20
CA VAL A 294 -4.56 14.04 -11.19
C VAL A 294 -4.44 13.31 -9.84
N GLY A 295 -3.31 13.47 -9.14
CA GLY A 295 -3.08 13.01 -7.77
C GLY A 295 -2.85 11.50 -7.64
N ARG A 296 -2.37 10.85 -8.70
CA ARG A 296 -2.13 9.40 -8.75
C ARG A 296 -0.67 8.99 -8.59
N ASP A 297 0.18 9.91 -8.17
CA ASP A 297 1.59 9.65 -7.82
C ASP A 297 1.73 9.09 -6.41
#